data_AF-A0A820UR09-F1
#
_entry.id   AF-A0A820UR09-F1
#
_cell.length_a   1.000
_cell.length_b   1.000
_cell.length_c   1.000
_cell.angle_alpha   90.00
_cell.angle_beta   90.00
_cell.angle_gamma   90.00
#
_symmetry.space_group_name_H-M   'P 1'
#
loop_
_entity.id
_entity.type
_entity.pdbx_description
1 polymer ?
#
loop_
_entity_poly.entity_id
_entity_poly.type
_entity_poly.pdbx_seq_one_letter_code
_entity_poly.pdbx_strand_id
1 'polypeptide(L)'
;MEIPIQAARRNDDTFLLKFRPTIAGDYSIILKDYIEQHIPGCPFIFPVYNPNAVRFESLNRLQPINDCYLICNVNQAGPGKIFVMVYSQTDDNQFEPTTMPIQIHPLPSNHMRIALSPSKVGNYRVYVGYRNLPVNGK
;
A
#
# COMPACT_ATOMS: atom_id res chain seq x y z
N MET A 1 2.87 -19.76 -7.64
CA MET A 1 4.03 -20.04 -6.76
C MET A 1 3.48 -20.70 -5.51
N GLU A 2 4.03 -21.84 -5.11
CA GLU A 2 3.65 -22.50 -3.86
C GLU A 2 4.64 -22.13 -2.76
N ILE A 3 4.13 -21.86 -1.55
CA ILE A 3 4.96 -21.54 -0.38
C ILE A 3 4.81 -22.69 0.61
N PRO A 4 5.93 -23.23 1.15
CA PRO A 4 5.87 -24.23 2.21
C PRO A 4 5.08 -23.73 3.42
N ILE A 5 4.12 -24.54 3.87
CA ILE A 5 3.35 -24.30 5.10
C ILE A 5 3.87 -25.22 6.19
N GLN A 6 4.16 -24.64 7.36
CA GLN A 6 4.43 -25.38 8.58
C GLN A 6 3.14 -25.46 9.40
N ALA A 7 2.67 -26.66 9.70
CA ALA A 7 1.51 -26.89 10.56
C ALA A 7 1.98 -27.41 11.92
N ALA A 8 1.47 -26.83 12.99
CA ALA A 8 1.69 -27.30 14.36
C ALA A 8 0.35 -27.50 15.06
N ARG A 9 0.11 -28.73 15.56
CA ARG A 9 -1.06 -29.00 16.41
C ARG A 9 -0.88 -28.32 17.76
N ARG A 10 -1.93 -27.67 18.26
CA ARG A 10 -2.00 -27.06 19.58
C ARG A 10 -2.77 -27.96 20.55
N ASN A 11 -2.64 -27.69 21.85
CA ASN A 11 -3.26 -28.48 22.92
C ASN A 11 -4.80 -28.35 22.98
N ASP A 12 -5.37 -27.38 22.26
CA ASP A 12 -6.80 -27.09 22.16
C ASP A 12 -7.45 -27.71 20.91
N ASP A 13 -6.83 -28.75 20.33
CA ASP A 13 -7.25 -29.42 19.09
C ASP A 13 -7.33 -28.51 17.85
N THR A 14 -6.67 -27.35 17.89
CA THR A 14 -6.49 -26.49 16.72
C THR A 14 -5.14 -26.70 16.03
N PHE A 15 -5.02 -26.26 14.77
CA PHE A 15 -3.77 -26.21 14.04
C PHE A 15 -3.31 -24.77 13.84
N LEU A 16 -2.04 -24.50 14.13
CA LEU A 16 -1.38 -23.25 13.78
C LEU A 16 -0.63 -23.45 12.46
N LEU A 17 -1.05 -22.72 11.42
CA LEU A 17 -0.36 -22.67 10.14
C LEU A 17 0.60 -21.48 10.10
N LYS A 18 1.84 -21.71 9.68
CA LYS A 18 2.87 -20.69 9.47
C LYS A 18 3.40 -20.78 8.05
N PHE A 19 3.43 -19.65 7.37
CA PHE A 19 4.04 -19.50 6.04
C PHE A 19 4.76 -18.15 5.98
N ARG A 20 5.74 -18.02 5.07
CA ARG A 20 6.57 -16.82 4.93
C ARG A 20 6.57 -16.37 3.47
N PRO A 21 5.60 -15.53 3.05
CA PRO A 21 5.58 -14.98 1.71
C PRO A 21 6.71 -13.97 1.54
N THR A 22 7.42 -14.05 0.42
CA THR A 22 8.50 -13.13 0.06
C THR A 22 8.09 -12.13 -1.02
N ILE A 23 6.94 -12.34 -1.64
CA ILE A 23 6.37 -11.49 -2.69
C ILE A 23 5.01 -11.00 -2.20
N ALA A 24 4.68 -9.74 -2.50
CA ALA A 24 3.37 -9.21 -2.20
C ALA A 24 2.33 -9.73 -3.22
N GLY A 25 1.11 -10.00 -2.78
CA GLY A 25 0.05 -10.57 -3.60
C GLY A 25 -1.03 -11.24 -2.76
N ASP A 26 -2.08 -11.72 -3.43
CA ASP A 26 -3.11 -12.53 -2.81
C ASP A 26 -2.68 -14.00 -2.78
N TYR A 27 -2.69 -14.59 -1.59
CA TYR A 27 -2.35 -16.00 -1.38
C TYR A 27 -3.60 -16.79 -1.00
N SER A 28 -3.84 -17.90 -1.70
CA SER A 28 -4.92 -18.83 -1.39
C SER A 28 -4.39 -20.00 -0.58
N ILE A 29 -4.92 -20.19 0.62
CA ILE A 29 -4.64 -21.37 1.44
C ILE A 29 -5.77 -22.36 1.25
N ILE A 30 -5.42 -23.54 0.74
CA ILE A 30 -6.34 -24.64 0.50
C ILE A 30 -6.03 -25.73 1.52
N LEU A 31 -7.03 -26.07 2.33
CA LEU A 31 -6.96 -27.17 3.27
C LEU A 31 -8.00 -28.22 2.86
N LYS A 32 -7.58 -29.47 2.93
CA LYS A 32 -8.42 -30.63 2.66
C LYS A 32 -8.42 -31.56 3.86
N ASP A 33 -9.52 -32.29 4.01
CA ASP A 33 -9.62 -33.35 4.99
C ASP A 33 -8.98 -34.67 4.49
N TYR A 34 -9.15 -35.73 5.27
CA TYR A 34 -8.58 -37.05 5.00
C TYR A 34 -9.18 -37.77 3.78
N ILE A 35 -10.28 -37.25 3.21
CA ILE A 35 -10.89 -37.76 1.97
C ILE A 35 -10.72 -36.80 0.80
N GLU A 36 -9.73 -35.89 0.87
CA GLU A 36 -9.40 -34.91 -0.17
C GLU A 36 -10.49 -33.86 -0.44
N GLN A 37 -11.45 -33.69 0.47
CA GLN A 37 -12.49 -32.66 0.35
C GLN A 37 -12.05 -31.35 1.00
N HIS A 38 -12.36 -30.22 0.36
CA HIS A 38 -12.14 -28.91 0.96
C HIS A 38 -12.89 -28.77 2.28
N ILE A 39 -12.18 -28.35 3.33
CA ILE A 39 -12.84 -28.01 4.59
C ILE A 39 -13.69 -26.73 4.40
N PRO A 40 -14.73 -26.52 5.23
CA PRO A 40 -15.55 -25.31 5.16
C PRO A 40 -14.72 -24.03 5.24
N GLY A 41 -15.02 -23.07 4.36
CA GLY A 41 -14.33 -21.78 4.28
C GLY A 41 -13.09 -21.74 3.38
N CYS A 42 -12.65 -22.88 2.82
CA CYS A 42 -11.61 -22.88 1.80
C CYS A 42 -12.12 -22.41 0.41
N PRO A 43 -11.28 -21.73 -0.39
CA PRO A 43 -9.93 -21.27 -0.04
C PRO A 43 -9.97 -20.05 0.91
N PHE A 44 -9.03 -20.01 1.87
CA PHE A 44 -8.81 -18.81 2.65
C PHE A 44 -7.90 -17.86 1.87
N ILE A 45 -8.36 -16.64 1.63
CA ILE A 45 -7.57 -15.61 0.93
C ILE A 45 -6.80 -14.78 1.96
N PHE A 46 -5.49 -14.72 1.79
CA PHE A 46 -4.57 -13.97 2.63
C PHE A 46 -3.83 -12.89 1.81
N PRO A 47 -4.23 -11.62 1.89
CA PRO A 47 -3.58 -10.54 1.17
C PRO A 47 -2.25 -10.16 1.83
N VAL A 48 -1.16 -10.26 1.08
CA VAL A 48 0.19 -9.86 1.51
C VAL A 48 0.57 -8.57 0.79
N TYR A 49 1.01 -7.56 1.54
CA TYR A 49 1.36 -6.25 1.00
C TYR A 49 2.77 -5.82 1.43
N ASN A 50 3.41 -5.00 0.60
CA ASN A 50 4.73 -4.44 0.86
C ASN A 50 4.76 -2.94 0.53
N PRO A 51 4.49 -2.05 1.52
CA PRO A 51 4.54 -0.60 1.32
C PRO A 51 5.91 -0.12 0.81
N ASN A 52 6.98 -0.80 1.20
CA ASN A 52 8.34 -0.47 0.78
C ASN A 52 8.62 -0.82 -0.70
N ALA A 53 7.68 -1.46 -1.40
CA ALA A 53 7.78 -1.73 -2.82
C ALA A 53 7.14 -0.65 -3.69
N VAL A 54 6.45 0.33 -3.10
CA VAL A 54 5.98 1.51 -3.82
C VAL A 54 7.19 2.34 -4.29
N ARG A 55 7.16 2.81 -5.53
CA ARG A 55 8.26 3.54 -6.16
C ARG A 55 7.73 4.84 -6.75
N PHE A 56 8.19 5.98 -6.27
CA PHE A 56 7.88 7.27 -6.89
C PHE A 56 8.74 7.49 -8.12
N GLU A 57 8.13 8.06 -9.15
CA GLU A 57 8.87 8.65 -10.26
C GLU A 57 9.59 9.92 -9.79
N SER A 58 10.54 10.42 -10.59
CA SER A 58 11.30 11.62 -10.23
C SER A 58 10.37 12.81 -10.05
N LEU A 59 10.49 13.49 -8.90
CA LEU A 59 9.64 14.61 -8.53
C LEU A 59 10.33 15.93 -8.84
N ASN A 60 9.66 16.77 -9.64
CA ASN A 60 10.01 18.18 -9.73
C ASN A 60 9.63 18.86 -8.42
N ARG A 61 10.61 19.41 -7.69
CA ARG A 61 10.37 20.12 -6.41
C ARG A 61 9.54 21.39 -6.58
N LEU A 62 9.53 21.95 -7.79
CA LEU A 62 8.72 23.09 -8.18
C LEU A 62 7.68 22.61 -9.19
N GLN A 63 6.41 22.76 -8.86
CA GLN A 63 5.28 22.43 -9.73
C GLN A 63 4.37 23.65 -9.86
N PRO A 64 3.76 23.90 -11.04
CA PRO A 64 2.72 24.92 -11.18
C PRO A 64 1.56 24.61 -10.23
N ILE A 65 1.01 25.64 -9.58
CA ILE A 65 -0.11 25.48 -8.62
C ILE A 65 -1.33 24.75 -9.22
N ASN A 66 -1.55 24.90 -10.53
CA ASN A 66 -2.64 24.27 -11.26
C ASN A 66 -2.29 22.88 -11.85
N ASP A 67 -1.08 22.38 -11.62
CA ASP A 67 -0.61 21.07 -12.10
C ASP A 67 0.36 20.42 -11.09
N CYS A 68 -0.08 20.28 -9.85
CA CYS A 68 0.66 19.58 -8.81
C CYS A 68 0.26 18.10 -8.78
N TYR A 69 1.21 17.19 -9.05
CA TYR A 69 0.95 15.76 -8.92
C TYR A 69 2.21 14.94 -8.65
N LEU A 70 2.02 13.76 -8.04
CA LEU A 70 3.03 12.72 -7.89
C LEU A 70 2.62 11.53 -8.75
N ILE A 71 3.59 10.82 -9.33
CA ILE A 71 3.37 9.51 -9.95
C ILE A 71 4.14 8.48 -9.15
N CYS A 72 3.50 7.34 -8.87
CA CYS A 72 4.18 6.19 -8.27
C CYS A 72 3.73 4.88 -8.91
N ASN A 73 4.63 3.92 -8.98
CA ASN A 73 4.37 2.54 -9.34
C ASN A 73 4.05 1.72 -8.08
N VAL A 74 2.98 0.92 -8.13
CA VAL A 74 2.53 0.05 -7.02
C VAL A 74 2.57 -1.44 -7.37
N ASN A 75 3.19 -1.82 -8.49
CA ASN A 75 3.12 -3.18 -9.03
C ASN A 75 3.59 -4.28 -8.06
N GLN A 76 4.57 -3.97 -7.21
CA GLN A 76 5.14 -4.91 -6.23
C GLN A 76 4.60 -4.71 -4.80
N ALA A 77 3.63 -3.82 -4.62
CA ALA A 77 3.09 -3.49 -3.29
C ALA A 77 2.00 -4.46 -2.81
N GLY A 78 1.51 -5.33 -3.70
CA GLY A 78 0.38 -6.22 -3.43
C GLY A 78 -0.97 -5.48 -3.49
N PRO A 79 -2.04 -6.06 -2.94
CA PRO A 79 -3.35 -5.43 -2.91
C PRO A 79 -3.44 -4.35 -1.82
N GLY A 80 -4.02 -3.20 -2.14
CA GLY A 80 -4.16 -2.11 -1.17
C GLY A 80 -4.47 -0.75 -1.79
N LYS A 81 -4.49 0.27 -0.94
CA LYS A 81 -4.82 1.65 -1.31
C LYS A 81 -3.75 2.60 -0.81
N ILE A 82 -3.51 3.63 -1.62
CA ILE A 82 -2.70 4.78 -1.25
C ILE A 82 -3.52 5.71 -0.35
N PHE A 83 -2.87 6.29 0.65
CA PHE A 83 -3.37 7.45 1.38
C PHE A 83 -2.33 8.55 1.37
N VAL A 84 -2.77 9.80 1.52
CA VAL A 84 -1.93 10.99 1.42
C VAL A 84 -2.26 11.92 2.57
N MET A 85 -1.22 12.46 3.21
CA MET A 85 -1.31 13.55 4.18
C MET A 85 -0.46 14.70 3.69
N VAL A 86 -0.99 15.92 3.80
CA VAL A 86 -0.32 17.12 3.29
C VAL A 86 -0.14 18.11 4.42
N TYR A 87 1.02 18.75 4.44
CA TYR A 87 1.36 19.79 5.40
C TYR A 87 1.81 21.03 4.62
N SER A 88 1.29 22.20 4.95
CA SER A 88 1.73 23.48 4.39
C SER A 88 2.72 24.16 5.32
N GLN A 89 3.70 24.86 4.76
CA GLN A 89 4.59 25.71 5.53
C GLN A 89 3.87 26.98 6.01
N THR A 90 4.00 27.30 7.29
CA THR A 90 3.50 28.54 7.90
C THR A 90 4.56 29.66 7.82
N ASP A 91 4.16 30.89 8.14
CA ASP A 91 5.05 32.05 8.10
C ASP A 91 6.27 31.90 9.04
N ASP A 92 6.11 31.17 10.15
CA ASP A 92 7.19 30.83 11.10
C ASP A 92 8.06 29.63 10.63
N ASN A 93 8.01 29.28 9.34
CA ASN A 93 8.71 28.16 8.72
C ASN A 93 8.37 26.75 9.28
N GLN A 94 7.31 26.61 10.07
CA GLN A 94 6.83 25.31 10.56
C GLN A 94 5.91 24.64 9.53
N PHE A 95 5.73 23.31 9.63
CA PHE A 95 4.83 22.57 8.76
C PHE A 95 3.63 22.05 9.55
N GLU A 96 2.43 22.49 9.17
CA GLU A 96 1.18 22.11 9.84
C GLU A 96 0.25 21.35 8.89
N PRO A 97 -0.57 20.40 9.40
CA PRO A 97 -1.52 19.67 8.58
C PRO A 97 -2.44 20.62 7.82
N THR A 98 -2.66 20.33 6.54
CA THR A 98 -3.55 21.11 5.69
C THR A 98 -4.44 20.21 4.86
N THR A 99 -5.61 20.72 4.50
CA THR A 99 -6.57 20.00 3.65
C THR A 99 -6.62 20.67 2.29
N MET A 100 -6.54 19.86 1.24
CA MET A 100 -6.77 20.28 -0.14
C MET A 100 -7.47 19.14 -0.88
N PRO A 101 -8.08 19.42 -2.05
CA PRO A 101 -8.54 18.34 -2.92
C PRO A 101 -7.35 17.46 -3.34
N ILE A 102 -7.53 16.15 -3.16
CA ILE A 102 -6.58 15.12 -3.57
C ILE A 102 -7.34 14.12 -4.42
N GLN A 103 -6.83 13.84 -5.61
CA GLN A 103 -7.40 12.84 -6.50
C GLN A 103 -6.36 11.79 -6.84
N ILE A 104 -6.72 10.53 -6.69
CA ILE A 104 -5.84 9.40 -6.98
C ILE A 104 -6.42 8.65 -8.17
N HIS A 105 -5.71 8.70 -9.30
CA HIS A 105 -6.14 8.12 -10.56
C HIS A 105 -5.21 6.97 -10.96
N PRO A 106 -5.74 5.77 -11.27
CA PRO A 106 -4.92 4.71 -11.83
C PRO A 106 -4.43 5.07 -13.24
N LEU A 107 -3.22 4.67 -13.54
CA LEU A 107 -2.56 4.82 -14.84
C LEU A 107 -2.11 3.44 -15.37
N PRO A 108 -1.74 3.33 -16.66
CA PRO A 108 -1.18 2.10 -17.21
C PRO A 108 0.02 1.56 -16.45
N SER A 109 0.28 0.26 -16.58
CA SER A 109 1.43 -0.43 -15.95
C SER A 109 1.49 -0.30 -14.42
N ASN A 110 0.34 -0.27 -13.76
CA ASN A 110 0.20 -0.16 -12.30
C ASN A 110 0.86 1.11 -11.71
N HIS A 111 0.83 2.20 -12.48
CA HIS A 111 1.14 3.53 -11.95
C HIS A 111 -0.12 4.16 -11.37
N MET A 112 0.08 5.10 -10.44
CA MET A 112 -0.97 5.89 -9.81
C MET A 112 -0.56 7.36 -9.87
N ARG A 113 -1.44 8.21 -10.39
CA ARG A 113 -1.29 9.67 -10.33
C ARG A 113 -2.01 10.19 -9.09
N ILE A 114 -1.27 10.86 -8.22
CA ILE A 114 -1.78 11.56 -7.04
C ILE A 114 -1.79 13.05 -7.39
N ALA A 115 -2.93 13.58 -7.83
CA ALA A 115 -3.12 14.99 -8.12
C ALA A 115 -3.49 15.76 -6.85
N LEU A 116 -2.85 16.90 -6.64
CA LEU A 116 -3.01 17.79 -5.50
C LEU A 116 -3.51 19.15 -6.02
N SER A 117 -4.47 19.78 -5.34
CA SER A 117 -5.00 21.10 -5.74
C SER A 117 -4.79 22.14 -4.64
N PRO A 118 -3.54 22.61 -4.42
CA PRO A 118 -3.28 23.66 -3.45
C PRO A 118 -3.96 24.97 -3.84
N SER A 119 -4.55 25.68 -2.87
CA SER A 119 -5.21 26.98 -3.08
C SER A 119 -4.26 28.17 -2.93
N LYS A 120 -3.05 27.94 -2.44
CA LYS A 120 -2.02 28.97 -2.21
C LYS A 120 -0.67 28.49 -2.73
N VAL A 121 0.12 29.42 -3.24
CA VAL A 121 1.53 29.16 -3.56
C VAL A 121 2.30 29.03 -2.25
N GLY A 122 3.17 28.04 -2.14
CA GLY A 122 3.99 27.82 -0.96
C GLY A 122 4.68 26.47 -0.96
N ASN A 123 5.42 26.18 0.11
CA ASN A 123 6.06 24.89 0.31
C ASN A 123 5.10 23.91 0.99
N TYR A 124 5.06 22.69 0.47
CA TYR A 124 4.26 21.61 1.02
C TYR A 124 5.12 20.39 1.28
N ARG A 125 4.82 19.67 2.36
CA ARG A 125 5.30 18.30 2.60
C ARG A 125 4.16 17.34 2.34
N VAL A 126 4.39 16.39 1.46
CA VAL A 126 3.42 15.36 1.09
C VAL A 126 3.92 14.03 1.62
N TYR A 127 3.18 13.47 2.55
CA TYR A 127 3.41 12.12 3.07
C TYR A 127 2.46 11.18 2.36
N VAL A 128 3.02 10.14 1.76
CA VAL A 128 2.24 9.09 1.11
C VAL A 128 2.41 7.82 1.93
N GLY A 129 1.35 7.03 1.99
CA GLY A 129 1.43 5.69 2.54
C GLY A 129 0.55 4.70 1.79
N TYR A 130 0.68 3.44 2.16
CA TYR A 130 0.01 2.30 1.55
C TYR A 130 -0.53 1.39 2.66
N ARG A 131 -1.84 1.10 2.66
CA ARG A 131 -2.50 0.33 3.74
C ARG A 131 -2.24 0.90 5.15
N ASN A 132 -2.28 2.23 5.30
CA ASN A 132 -2.00 2.96 6.55
C ASN A 132 -0.54 2.89 7.05
N LEU A 133 0.38 2.32 6.26
CA LEU A 133 1.80 2.32 6.55
C LEU A 133 2.53 3.34 5.67
N PRO A 134 3.54 4.06 6.19
CA PRO A 134 4.34 4.95 5.37
C PRO A 134 5.03 4.16 4.25
N VAL A 135 5.05 4.72 3.05
CA VAL A 135 5.92 4.20 1.99
C VAL A 135 7.28 4.88 2.10
N ASN A 136 8.34 4.18 1.71
CA ASN A 136 9.67 4.78 1.68
C ASN A 136 9.69 5.92 0.64
N GLY A 137 9.67 7.16 1.14
CA GLY A 137 10.00 8.34 0.35
C GLY A 137 11.52 8.49 0.25
N LYS A 138 12.02 8.85 -0.94
CA LYS A 138 13.37 9.42 -1.09
C LYS A 138 13.28 10.93 -0.95
#